data_AF-A0A4R2JNM2-F1
#
_entry.id   AF-A0A4R2JNM2-F1
#
_cell.length_a   1.000
_cell.length_b   1.000
_cell.length_c   1.000
_cell.angle_alpha   90.00
_cell.angle_beta   90.00
_cell.angle_gamma   90.00
#
_symmetry.space_group_name_H-M   'P 1'
#
loop_
_entity.id
_entity.type
_entity.pdbx_description
1 polymer ?
#
loop_
_entity_poly.entity_id
_entity_poly.type
_entity_poly.pdbx_seq_one_letter_code
_entity_poly.pdbx_strand_id
1 'polypeptide(L)' 'MVTYPVARLHEEIAYIAYHFHWPRAEILDMEHHERQNWVREIARINTRMNESG' A
#
# COMPACT_ATOMS: atom_id res chain seq x y z
N MET A 1 17.49 -14.07 -8.21
CA MET A 1 16.97 -13.59 -6.91
C MET A 1 16.71 -12.10 -7.04
N VAL A 2 15.45 -11.69 -7.11
CA VAL A 2 15.10 -10.26 -7.13
C VAL A 2 15.03 -9.83 -5.67
N THR A 3 16.11 -9.27 -5.16
CA THR A 3 16.11 -8.64 -3.85
C THR A 3 15.16 -7.46 -3.93
N TYR A 4 13.95 -7.61 -3.40
CA TYR A 4 13.00 -6.51 -3.33
C TYR A 4 13.69 -5.34 -2.61
N PRO A 5 13.77 -4.15 -3.21
CA PRO A 5 14.41 -3.03 -2.56
C PRO A 5 13.62 -2.72 -1.29
N VAL A 6 14.27 -2.85 -0.13
CA VAL A 6 13.66 -2.58 1.19
C VAL A 6 13.01 -1.20 1.22
N ALA A 7 13.57 -0.23 0.49
CA ALA A 7 12.98 1.09 0.28
C ALA A 7 11.54 1.05 -0.27
N ARG A 8 11.27 0.21 -1.27
CA ARG A 8 9.94 0.07 -1.88
C ARG A 8 8.93 -0.56 -0.93
N LEU A 9 9.37 -1.49 -0.08
CA LEU A 9 8.52 -2.08 0.95
C LEU A 9 8.11 -1.04 2.00
N HIS A 10 9.05 -0.18 2.42
CA HIS A 10 8.75 0.89 3.37
C HIS A 10 7.75 1.90 2.79
N GLU A 11 7.87 2.24 1.51
CA GLU A 11 6.91 3.11 0.81
C GLU A 11 5.51 2.49 0.75
N GLU A 12 5.40 1.21 0.38
CA GLU A 12 4.11 0.49 0.33
C GLU A 12 3.44 0.46 1.72
N ILE A 13 4.20 0.18 2.78
CA ILE A 13 3.68 0.17 4.15
C ILE A 13 3.23 1.55 4.59
N ALA A 14 4.04 2.59 4.34
CA ALA A 14 3.70 3.96 4.70
C ALA A 14 2.44 4.44 3.96
N TYR A 15 2.29 4.09 2.69
CA TYR A 15 1.14 4.43 1.88
C TYR A 15 -0.16 3.79 2.41
N ILE A 16 -0.13 2.48 2.69
CA ILE A 16 -1.29 1.77 3.26
C ILE A 16 -1.63 2.31 4.65
N ALA A 17 -0.62 2.50 5.51
CA ALA A 17 -0.82 3.04 6.85
C ALA A 17 -1.39 4.46 6.83
N TYR A 18 -0.96 5.32 5.90
CA TYR A 18 -1.46 6.68 5.76
C TYR A 18 -2.94 6.72 5.34
N HIS A 19 -3.36 5.86 4.42
CA HIS A 19 -4.73 5.87 3.91
C HIS A 19 -5.72 5.10 4.80
N PHE A 20 -5.36 3.90 5.27
CA PHE A 20 -6.26 3.04 6.05
C PHE A 20 -6.00 3.03 7.55
N HIS A 21 -4.94 3.69 8.03
CA HIS A 21 -4.57 3.75 9.45
C HIS A 21 -4.35 2.35 10.07
N TRP A 22 -4.03 1.37 9.23
CA TRP A 22 -3.72 0.02 9.68
C TRP A 22 -2.39 -0.03 10.43
N PRO A 23 -2.28 -0.88 11.46
CA PRO A 23 -1.05 -1.04 12.20
C PRO A 23 0.03 -1.66 11.30
N ARG A 24 1.26 -1.14 11.39
CA ARG A 24 2.41 -1.62 10.61
C ARG A 24 2.61 -3.14 10.67
N ALA A 25 2.25 -3.76 11.79
CA ALA A 25 2.41 -5.18 12.02
C ALA A 25 1.49 -6.01 11.10
N GLU A 26 0.24 -5.61 10.93
CA GLU A 26 -0.69 -6.30 10.02
C GLU A 26 -0.25 -6.16 8.56
N ILE A 27 0.24 -4.97 8.16
CA ILE A 27 0.72 -4.74 6.79
C ILE A 27 1.99 -5.58 6.50
N LEU A 28 2.86 -5.75 7.51
CA LEU A 28 4.05 -6.59 7.40
C LEU A 28 3.72 -8.09 7.34
N ASP A 29 2.63 -8.51 7.98
CA ASP A 29 2.15 -9.90 7.98
C ASP A 29 1.49 -10.30 6.65
N MET A 30 0.96 -9.33 5.89
CA MET A 30 0.40 -9.57 4.56
C MET A 30 1.43 -10.15 3.59
N GLU A 31 0.95 -10.96 2.65
CA GLU A 31 1.80 -11.38 1.55
C GLU A 31 2.14 -10.19 0.63
N HIS A 32 3.29 -10.28 -0.05
CA HIS A 32 3.74 -9.22 -0.95
C HIS A 32 2.70 -8.91 -2.05
N HIS A 33 2.05 -9.94 -2.59
CA HIS A 33 1.02 -9.78 -3.62
C HIS A 33 -0.22 -9.04 -3.08
N GLU A 34 -0.57 -9.29 -1.82
CA GLU A 34 -1.72 -8.70 -1.16
C GLU A 34 -1.49 -7.20 -0.91
N ARG A 35 -0.31 -6.82 -0.38
CA ARG A 35 0.07 -5.41 -0.25
C ARG A 35 -0.01 -4.66 -1.58
N GLN A 36 0.48 -5.25 -2.67
CA GLN A 36 0.41 -4.61 -3.99
C GLN A 36 -1.03 -4.46 -4.51
N ASN A 37 -1.94 -5.36 -4.13
CA ASN A 37 -3.35 -5.20 -4.44
C ASN A 37 -3.97 -4.03 -3.65
N TRP A 38 -3.65 -3.93 -2.36
CA TRP A 38 -4.12 -2.82 -1.52
C TRP A 38 -3.62 -1.46 -2.02
N VAL A 39 -2.34 -1.33 -2.35
CA VAL A 39 -1.79 -0.08 -2.92
C VAL A 39 -2.53 0.32 -4.20
N ARG A 40 -2.81 -0.63 -5.11
CA ARG A 40 -3.56 -0.37 -6.34
C ARG A 40 -5.01 0.05 -6.06
N GLU A 41 -5.64 -0.56 -5.07
CA GLU A 41 -7.02 -0.25 -4.70
C GLU A 41 -7.13 1.16 -4.11
N ILE A 42 -6.21 1.53 -3.21
CA ILE A 42 -6.12 2.88 -2.64
C ILE A 42 -5.93 3.92 -3.74
N ALA A 43 -5.02 3.68 -4.68
CA ALA A 43 -4.79 4.58 -5.81
C ALA A 43 -6.07 4.75 -6.64
N ARG A 44 -6.79 3.67 -6.92
CA ARG A 44 -8.07 3.70 -7.65
C ARG A 44 -9.14 4.52 -6.94
N ILE A 45 -9.26 4.37 -5.62
CA ILE A 45 -10.22 5.14 -4.81
C ILE A 45 -9.86 6.62 -4.83
N ASN A 46 -8.59 6.96 -4.59
CA ASN A 46 -8.11 8.34 -4.60
C ASN A 46 -8.32 9.01 -5.97
N THR A 47 -8.03 8.32 -7.07
CA THR A 47 -8.27 8.85 -8.43
C THR A 47 -9.75 9.20 -8.63
N ARG A 48 -10.67 8.30 -8.26
CA ARG A 48 -12.11 8.55 -8.39
C ARG A 48 -12.61 9.69 -7.50
N MET A 49 -12.09 9.78 -6.28
CA MET A 49 -12.44 10.88 -5.37
C MET A 49 -11.95 12.23 -5.89
N ASN A 50 -10.74 12.28 -6.46
CA ASN A 50 -10.15 13.50 -7.00
C ASN A 50 -10.79 13.93 -8.33
N GLU A 51 -11.33 13.00 -9.11
CA GLU A 51 -12.09 13.30 -10.34
C GLU A 51 -13.52 13.83 -10.05
N SER A 52 -14.03 13.64 -8.83
CA SER A 52 -15.40 14.02 -8.44
C SER A 52 -15.47 15.33 -7.63
N GLY A 53 -14.34 16.03 -7.44
CA GLY A 53 -14.26 17.33 -6.75
C GLY A 53 -13.90 18.45 -7.70
#